data_AF-A0A0G1XLT5-F1
#
_entry.id   AF-A0A0G1XLT5-F1
#
_cell.length_a   1.000
_cell.length_b   1.000
_cell.length_c   1.000
_cell.angle_alpha   90.00
_cell.angle_beta   90.00
_cell.angle_gamma   90.00
#
_symmetry.space_group_name_H-M   'P 1'
#
loop_
_entity.id
_entity.type
_entity.pdbx_description
1 polymer ?
#
loop_
_entity_poly.entity_id
_entity_poly.type
_entity_poly.pdbx_seq_one_letter_code
_entity_poly.pdbx_strand_id
1 'polypeptide(L)'
;MIRLIIHLITLILLFTIQVSFIHALPYPFDRIPFVLVVVVYLYQYANRTASWWWLVCYGLLLDILSISLAPLETISYTLATASMMFLVAHVFTNRSFYGMGATAVLSLSVLTISELSLLGLSRMFTSFPFLWKTLLSTNLWSAFFACFLLLFVFSSLRRARSWLQIFFLDRV
;
A
#
# COMPACT_ATOMS: atom_id res chain seq x y z
N MET A 1 25.37 -5.61 0.96
CA MET A 1 24.90 -6.21 -0.32
C MET A 1 23.74 -7.18 -0.12
N ILE A 2 23.87 -8.22 0.72
CA ILE A 2 22.80 -9.20 0.99
C ILE A 2 21.46 -8.54 1.39
N ARG A 3 21.50 -7.53 2.27
CA ARG A 3 20.30 -6.80 2.72
C ARG A 3 19.54 -6.14 1.56
N LEU A 4 20.26 -5.53 0.62
CA LEU A 4 19.66 -4.89 -0.57
C LEU A 4 19.00 -5.94 -1.48
N ILE A 5 19.67 -7.08 -1.67
CA ILE A 5 19.14 -8.21 -2.45
C ILE A 5 17.82 -8.71 -1.84
N ILE A 6 17.77 -8.87 -0.50
CA ILE A 6 16.54 -9.31 0.18
C ILE A 6 15.40 -8.31 -0.03
N HIS A 7 15.65 -7.00 0.10
CA HIS A 7 14.61 -6.01 -0.15
C HIS A 7 14.13 -6.02 -1.61
N LEU A 8 15.04 -6.21 -2.57
CA LEU A 8 14.69 -6.27 -3.99
C LEU A 8 13.85 -7.52 -4.30
N ILE A 9 14.24 -8.69 -3.78
CA ILE A 9 13.45 -9.92 -3.89
C ILE A 9 12.07 -9.74 -3.26
N THR A 10 12.00 -9.11 -2.08
CA THR A 10 10.72 -8.87 -1.39
C THR A 10 9.83 -7.94 -2.21
N LEU A 11 10.40 -6.88 -2.80
CA LEU A 11 9.66 -5.97 -3.65
C LEU A 11 9.09 -6.68 -4.88
N ILE A 12 9.90 -7.49 -5.58
CA ILE A 12 9.42 -8.27 -6.73
C ILE A 12 8.29 -9.21 -6.29
N LEU A 13 8.46 -9.91 -5.17
CA LEU A 13 7.43 -10.80 -4.65
C LEU A 13 6.12 -10.06 -4.32
N LEU A 14 6.20 -8.91 -3.65
CA LEU A 14 5.03 -8.09 -3.34
C LEU A 14 4.34 -7.59 -4.61
N PHE A 15 5.12 -7.14 -5.59
CA PHE A 15 4.62 -6.68 -6.89
C PHE A 15 3.91 -7.83 -7.64
N THR A 16 4.53 -9.00 -7.73
CA THR A 16 3.94 -10.18 -8.39
C THR A 16 2.64 -10.61 -7.72
N ILE A 17 2.59 -10.65 -6.38
CA ILE A 17 1.34 -10.98 -5.68
C ILE A 17 0.25 -9.95 -5.98
N GLN A 18 0.56 -8.66 -5.91
CA GLN A 18 -0.43 -7.61 -6.18
C GLN A 18 -0.96 -7.67 -7.61
N VAL A 19 -0.07 -7.70 -8.60
CA VAL A 19 -0.45 -7.58 -10.01
C VAL A 19 -0.95 -8.90 -10.58
N SER A 20 -0.32 -10.02 -10.26
CA SER A 20 -0.66 -11.32 -10.88
C SER A 20 -1.75 -12.08 -10.13
N PHE A 21 -1.80 -11.96 -8.80
CA PHE A 21 -2.80 -12.67 -8.00
C PHE A 21 -3.99 -11.77 -7.65
N ILE A 22 -3.75 -10.62 -7.02
CA ILE A 22 -4.84 -9.78 -6.51
C ILE A 22 -5.64 -9.15 -7.66
N HIS A 23 -4.98 -8.50 -8.63
CA HIS A 23 -5.71 -7.89 -9.75
C HIS A 23 -6.41 -8.91 -10.67
N ALA A 24 -6.07 -10.21 -10.57
CA ALA A 24 -6.76 -11.27 -11.31
C ALA A 24 -8.05 -11.75 -10.63
N LEU A 25 -8.29 -11.37 -9.37
CA LEU A 25 -9.52 -11.74 -8.66
C LEU A 25 -10.73 -10.96 -9.21
N PRO A 26 -11.95 -11.54 -9.12
CA PRO A 26 -13.15 -10.83 -9.51
C PRO A 26 -13.43 -9.65 -8.58
N TYR A 27 -14.06 -8.59 -9.12
CA TYR A 27 -14.56 -7.48 -8.31
C TYR A 27 -15.47 -7.99 -7.18
N PRO A 28 -15.32 -7.51 -5.92
CA PRO A 28 -14.49 -6.37 -5.50
C PRO A 28 -13.07 -6.74 -4.99
N PHE A 29 -12.67 -8.01 -5.07
CA PHE A 29 -11.40 -8.49 -4.49
C PHE A 29 -10.17 -8.00 -5.26
N ASP A 30 -10.33 -7.54 -6.49
CA ASP A 30 -9.29 -6.86 -7.27
C ASP A 30 -8.80 -5.55 -6.63
N ARG A 31 -9.56 -4.98 -5.69
CA ARG A 31 -9.25 -3.70 -5.03
C ARG A 31 -8.47 -3.82 -3.73
N ILE A 32 -7.99 -5.00 -3.37
CA ILE A 32 -7.21 -5.19 -2.14
C ILE A 32 -5.88 -4.42 -2.24
N PRO A 33 -5.62 -3.41 -1.39
CA PRO A 33 -4.40 -2.60 -1.45
C PRO A 33 -3.26 -3.26 -0.67
N PHE A 34 -2.85 -4.46 -1.08
CA PHE A 34 -1.96 -5.32 -0.30
C PHE A 34 -0.59 -4.71 -0.07
N VAL A 35 0.06 -4.15 -1.11
CA VAL A 35 1.38 -3.51 -0.96
C VAL A 35 1.34 -2.38 0.06
N LEU A 36 0.31 -1.52 0.01
CA LEU A 36 0.11 -0.43 0.97
C LEU A 36 -0.05 -0.95 2.39
N VAL A 37 -0.91 -1.94 2.60
CA VAL A 37 -1.16 -2.50 3.93
C VAL A 37 0.10 -3.14 4.53
N VAL A 38 0.83 -3.91 3.72
CA VAL A 38 2.08 -4.55 4.16
C VAL A 38 3.12 -3.49 4.54
N VAL A 39 3.27 -2.45 3.74
CA VAL A 39 4.24 -1.37 4.01
C VAL A 39 3.86 -0.57 5.25
N VAL A 40 2.58 -0.21 5.41
CA VAL A 40 2.08 0.46 6.63
C VAL A 40 2.36 -0.38 7.87
N TYR A 41 2.04 -1.68 7.81
CA TYR A 41 2.30 -2.60 8.90
C TYR A 41 3.79 -2.67 9.26
N LEU A 42 4.66 -2.86 8.26
CA LEU A 42 6.10 -2.97 8.48
C LEU A 42 6.71 -1.66 9.00
N TYR A 43 6.26 -0.53 8.48
CA TYR A 43 6.75 0.78 8.85
C TYR A 43 6.31 1.16 10.27
N GLN A 44 5.01 1.09 10.58
CA GLN A 44 4.45 1.55 11.85
C GLN A 44 4.60 0.53 12.99
N TYR A 45 4.31 -0.75 12.75
CA TYR A 45 4.31 -1.77 13.82
C TYR A 45 5.65 -2.47 13.96
N ALA A 46 6.25 -2.92 12.86
CA ALA A 46 7.54 -3.62 12.88
C ALA A 46 8.75 -2.67 12.94
N ASN A 47 8.53 -1.36 12.86
CA ASN A 47 9.57 -0.31 12.88
C ASN A 47 10.65 -0.50 11.80
N ARG A 48 10.28 -1.10 10.66
CA ARG A 48 11.16 -1.30 9.51
C ARG A 48 11.06 -0.07 8.61
N THR A 49 11.75 1.00 9.00
CA THR A 49 11.74 2.28 8.27
C THR A 49 12.12 2.12 6.80
N ALA A 50 13.04 1.22 6.48
CA ALA A 50 13.43 0.91 5.09
C ALA A 50 12.31 0.35 4.20
N SER A 51 11.08 0.16 4.67
CA SER A 51 9.97 -0.34 3.83
C SER A 51 9.30 0.76 3.00
N TRP A 52 9.55 2.05 3.30
CA TRP A 52 8.87 3.17 2.61
C TRP A 52 9.13 3.18 1.11
N TRP A 53 10.35 2.86 0.67
CA TRP A 53 10.72 2.94 -0.74
C TRP A 53 10.07 1.85 -1.58
N TRP A 54 9.52 0.79 -0.96
CA TRP A 54 8.76 -0.23 -1.68
C TRP A 54 7.49 0.34 -2.31
N LEU A 55 6.81 1.28 -1.64
CA LEU A 55 5.64 1.95 -2.22
C LEU A 55 6.01 2.85 -3.40
N VAL A 56 7.10 3.60 -3.26
CA VAL A 56 7.60 4.48 -4.34
C VAL A 56 8.01 3.67 -5.56
N CYS A 57 8.80 2.61 -5.37
CA CYS A 57 9.20 1.73 -6.46
C CYS A 57 8.03 0.94 -7.05
N TYR A 58 7.00 0.63 -6.25
CA TYR A 58 5.77 0.03 -6.77
C TYR A 58 5.05 0.97 -7.75
N GLY A 59 4.89 2.25 -7.42
CA GLY A 59 4.34 3.26 -8.35
C GLY A 59 5.18 3.40 -9.63
N LEU A 60 6.51 3.39 -9.49
CA LEU A 60 7.42 3.41 -10.63
C LEU A 60 7.25 2.20 -11.56
N LEU A 61 7.11 1.00 -11.01
CA LEU A 61 6.87 -0.20 -11.80
C LEU A 61 5.52 -0.16 -12.53
N LEU A 62 4.48 0.39 -11.89
CA LEU A 62 3.18 0.58 -12.53
C LEU A 62 3.26 1.52 -13.75
N ASP A 63 4.01 2.62 -13.63
CA ASP A 63 4.23 3.56 -14.73
C ASP A 63 5.05 2.92 -15.87
N ILE A 64 6.17 2.25 -15.55
CA ILE A 64 7.02 1.59 -16.56
C ILE A 64 6.25 0.53 -17.35
N LEU A 65 5.43 -0.26 -16.66
CA LEU A 65 4.68 -1.34 -17.27
C LEU A 65 3.34 -0.89 -17.85
N SER A 66 2.94 0.37 -17.62
CA SER A 66 1.67 0.95 -18.08
C SER A 66 0.45 0.08 -17.71
N ILE A 67 0.48 -0.51 -16.50
CA ILE A 67 -0.57 -1.40 -15.99
C ILE A 67 -1.69 -0.59 -15.31
N SER A 68 -1.38 0.63 -14.86
CA SER A 68 -2.30 1.45 -14.06
C SER A 68 -3.39 2.13 -14.87
N LEU A 69 -4.45 2.50 -14.16
CA LEU A 69 -5.55 3.30 -14.69
C LEU A 69 -5.21 4.80 -14.73
N ALA A 70 -4.48 5.31 -13.73
CA ALA A 70 -4.04 6.71 -13.70
C ALA A 70 -2.63 6.85 -14.29
N PRO A 71 -2.35 7.95 -15.01
CA PRO A 71 -1.00 8.28 -15.41
C PRO A 71 -0.19 8.79 -14.21
N LEU A 72 1.13 8.57 -14.24
CA LEU A 72 2.08 9.08 -13.24
C LEU A 72 1.81 8.55 -11.82
N GLU A 73 1.56 7.25 -11.69
CA GLU A 73 1.34 6.57 -10.41
C GLU A 73 2.50 6.78 -9.43
N THR A 74 3.72 6.95 -9.92
CA THR A 74 4.87 7.29 -9.07
C THR A 74 4.59 8.52 -8.20
N ILE A 75 3.89 9.53 -8.74
CA ILE A 75 3.54 10.74 -7.97
C ILE A 75 2.49 10.40 -6.91
N SER A 76 1.45 9.65 -7.26
CA SER A 76 0.40 9.26 -6.33
C SER A 76 0.96 8.42 -5.16
N TYR A 77 1.79 7.43 -5.46
CA TYR A 77 2.41 6.56 -4.46
C TYR A 77 3.48 7.28 -3.62
N THR A 78 4.20 8.27 -4.16
CA THR A 78 5.12 9.08 -3.37
C THR A 78 4.37 9.97 -2.38
N LEU A 79 3.25 10.59 -2.79
CA LEU A 79 2.38 11.35 -1.89
C LEU A 79 1.75 10.46 -0.81
N ALA A 80 1.26 9.28 -1.18
CA ALA A 80 0.75 8.30 -0.23
C ALA A 80 1.83 7.89 0.79
N THR A 81 3.06 7.65 0.33
CA THR A 81 4.20 7.32 1.21
C THR A 81 4.54 8.46 2.16
N ALA A 82 4.59 9.70 1.66
CA ALA A 82 4.84 10.88 2.48
C ALA A 82 3.75 11.06 3.55
N SER A 83 2.48 10.87 3.18
CA SER A 83 1.36 10.92 4.12
C SER A 83 1.45 9.84 5.20
N MET A 84 1.79 8.60 4.82
CA MET A 84 2.01 7.51 5.78
C MET A 84 3.13 7.87 6.76
N MET A 85 4.27 8.34 6.27
CA MET A 85 5.40 8.71 7.11
C MET A 85 5.04 9.83 8.09
N PHE A 86 4.35 10.86 7.63
CA PHE A 86 3.88 11.97 8.47
C PHE A 86 2.90 11.49 9.55
N LEU A 87 1.89 10.69 9.15
CA LEU A 87 0.89 10.15 10.06
C LEU A 87 1.52 9.27 11.14
N VAL A 88 2.47 8.41 10.77
CA VAL A 88 3.17 7.55 11.73
C VAL A 88 4.07 8.36 12.68
N ALA A 89 4.74 9.41 12.17
CA ALA A 89 5.65 10.22 12.97
C ALA A 89 4.94 11.17 13.94
N HIS A 90 3.77 11.72 13.56
CA HIS A 90 3.16 12.85 14.28
C HIS A 90 1.75 12.60 14.81
N VAL A 91 0.97 11.69 14.20
CA VAL A 91 -0.46 11.54 14.53
C VAL A 91 -0.73 10.21 15.24
N PHE A 92 -0.28 9.11 14.65
CA PHE A 92 -0.50 7.74 15.10
C PHE A 92 0.82 7.06 15.51
N THR A 93 1.53 7.71 16.43
CA THR A 93 2.82 7.23 16.96
C THR A 93 2.69 5.89 17.71
N ASN A 94 1.51 5.61 18.26
CA ASN A 94 1.23 4.36 18.94
C ASN A 94 1.12 3.18 17.96
N ARG A 95 1.75 2.05 18.32
CA ARG A 95 1.70 0.77 17.57
C ARG A 95 0.40 0.00 17.79
N SER A 96 -0.73 0.71 17.82
CA SER A 96 -2.05 0.12 17.99
C SER A 96 -2.65 -0.29 16.66
N PHE A 97 -3.54 -1.29 16.70
CA PHE A 97 -4.31 -1.71 15.53
C PHE A 97 -5.09 -0.54 14.91
N TYR A 98 -5.74 0.27 15.76
CA TYR A 98 -6.47 1.46 15.33
C TYR A 98 -5.58 2.49 14.64
N GLY A 99 -4.36 2.71 15.17
CA GLY A 99 -3.38 3.59 14.54
C GLY A 99 -3.01 3.14 13.14
N MET A 100 -2.74 1.85 12.94
CA MET A 100 -2.44 1.29 11.61
C MET A 100 -3.63 1.30 10.66
N GLY A 101 -4.83 1.01 11.15
CA GLY A 101 -6.05 1.10 10.34
C GLY A 101 -6.25 2.53 9.84
N ALA A 102 -6.13 3.51 10.73
CA ALA A 102 -6.25 4.91 10.37
C ALA A 102 -5.16 5.37 9.41
N THR A 103 -3.89 4.99 9.61
CA THR A 103 -2.82 5.35 8.68
C THR A 103 -3.03 4.72 7.29
N ALA A 104 -3.44 3.45 7.22
CA ALA A 104 -3.72 2.78 5.95
C ALA A 104 -4.87 3.47 5.19
N VAL A 105 -6.00 3.73 5.87
CA VAL A 105 -7.17 4.38 5.25
C VAL A 105 -6.86 5.80 4.81
N LEU A 106 -6.18 6.60 5.65
CA LEU A 106 -5.82 7.97 5.29
C LEU A 106 -4.79 8.02 4.15
N SER A 107 -3.78 7.14 4.17
CA SER A 107 -2.80 7.08 3.08
C SER A 107 -3.45 6.65 1.76
N LEU A 108 -4.42 5.73 1.84
CA LEU A 108 -5.22 5.32 0.68
C LEU A 108 -6.11 6.46 0.18
N SER A 109 -6.68 7.26 1.07
CA SER A 109 -7.43 8.46 0.66
C SER A 109 -6.56 9.48 -0.08
N VAL A 110 -5.32 9.69 0.37
CA VAL A 110 -4.34 10.54 -0.33
C VAL A 110 -3.99 9.96 -1.69
N LEU A 111 -3.76 8.64 -1.78
CA LEU A 111 -3.53 7.94 -3.04
C LEU A 111 -4.68 8.19 -4.02
N THR A 112 -5.93 7.91 -3.63
CA THR A 112 -7.08 8.10 -4.52
C THR A 112 -7.28 9.56 -4.92
N ILE A 113 -7.13 10.52 -4.00
CA ILE A 113 -7.26 11.94 -4.33
C ILE A 113 -6.18 12.38 -5.32
N SER A 114 -4.95 11.90 -5.16
CA SER A 114 -3.85 12.20 -6.09
C SER A 114 -4.06 11.58 -7.47
N GLU A 115 -4.39 10.28 -7.55
CA GLU A 115 -4.78 9.61 -8.81
C GLU A 115 -5.93 10.35 -9.53
N LEU A 116 -6.96 10.77 -8.78
CA LEU A 116 -8.09 11.53 -9.32
C LEU A 116 -7.68 12.90 -9.83
N SER A 117 -6.79 13.59 -9.12
CA SER A 117 -6.29 14.89 -9.55
C SER A 117 -5.49 14.77 -10.86
N LEU A 118 -4.64 13.75 -11.00
CA LEU A 118 -3.86 13.48 -12.21
C LEU A 118 -4.75 13.04 -13.37
N LEU A 119 -5.72 12.16 -13.12
CA LEU A 119 -6.75 11.81 -14.11
C LEU A 119 -7.54 13.05 -14.54
N GLY A 120 -7.94 13.90 -13.60
CA GLY A 120 -8.64 15.16 -13.86
C GLY A 120 -7.82 16.13 -14.72
N LEU A 121 -6.53 16.26 -14.44
CA LEU A 121 -5.59 17.05 -15.25
C LEU A 121 -5.44 16.47 -16.65
N SER A 122 -5.23 15.15 -16.77
CA SER A 122 -5.13 14.47 -18.08
C SER A 122 -6.40 14.62 -18.92
N ARG A 123 -7.56 14.75 -18.26
CA ARG A 123 -8.86 14.98 -18.87
C ARG A 123 -9.04 16.39 -19.42
N MET A 124 -8.34 17.40 -18.90
CA MET A 124 -8.30 18.72 -19.56
C MET A 124 -7.75 18.61 -20.99
N PHE A 125 -7.01 17.54 -21.27
CA PHE A 125 -6.43 17.24 -22.58
C PHE A 125 -7.15 16.09 -23.32
N THR A 126 -8.14 15.40 -22.71
CA THR A 126 -8.80 14.21 -23.29
C THR A 126 -10.29 14.09 -22.92
N SER A 127 -11.14 13.73 -23.90
CA SER A 127 -12.61 13.81 -23.79
C SER A 127 -13.31 12.54 -23.25
N PHE A 128 -12.81 11.92 -22.18
CA PHE A 128 -13.45 10.73 -21.59
C PHE A 128 -14.52 11.06 -20.52
N PRO A 129 -15.58 10.23 -20.37
CA PRO A 129 -16.60 10.42 -19.33
C PRO A 129 -16.07 10.04 -17.93
N PHE A 130 -16.43 10.85 -16.93
CA PHE A 130 -15.96 10.68 -15.55
C PHE A 130 -16.95 9.84 -14.73
N LEU A 131 -16.49 8.69 -14.25
CA LEU A 131 -17.32 7.74 -13.49
C LEU A 131 -17.14 7.94 -11.98
N TRP A 132 -17.71 9.01 -11.41
CA TRP A 132 -17.70 9.27 -9.96
C TRP A 132 -18.11 8.06 -9.12
N LYS A 133 -19.11 7.31 -9.59
CA LYS A 133 -19.66 6.14 -8.89
C LYS A 133 -18.67 4.99 -8.78
N THR A 134 -17.88 4.72 -9.83
CA THR A 134 -16.90 3.63 -9.80
C THR A 134 -15.80 3.97 -8.82
N LEU A 135 -15.30 5.21 -8.84
CA LEU A 135 -14.23 5.71 -7.98
C LEU A 135 -14.57 5.64 -6.49
N LEU A 136 -15.77 6.09 -6.12
CA LEU A 136 -16.21 6.06 -4.73
C LEU A 136 -16.42 4.61 -4.25
N SER A 137 -16.99 3.75 -5.12
CA SER A 137 -17.16 2.33 -4.81
C SER A 137 -15.82 1.60 -4.66
N THR A 138 -14.82 1.90 -5.51
CA THR A 138 -13.51 1.25 -5.46
C THR A 138 -12.74 1.65 -4.20
N ASN A 139 -12.85 2.90 -3.77
CA ASN A 139 -12.20 3.40 -2.55
C ASN A 139 -12.84 2.80 -1.28
N LEU A 140 -14.16 2.67 -1.24
CA LEU A 140 -14.83 2.03 -0.11
C LEU A 140 -14.42 0.56 0.04
N TRP A 141 -14.35 -0.19 -1.05
CA TRP A 141 -13.89 -1.58 -1.02
C TRP A 141 -12.43 -1.70 -0.64
N SER A 142 -11.56 -0.86 -1.17
CA SER A 142 -10.13 -0.91 -0.85
C SER A 142 -9.87 -0.54 0.62
N ALA A 143 -10.59 0.44 1.18
CA ALA A 143 -10.53 0.77 2.60
C ALA A 143 -11.05 -0.38 3.49
N PHE A 144 -12.17 -1.00 3.12
CA PHE A 144 -12.70 -2.17 3.81
C PHE A 144 -11.68 -3.32 3.81
N PHE A 145 -11.12 -3.65 2.64
CA PHE A 145 -10.11 -4.69 2.52
C PHE A 145 -8.79 -4.33 3.22
N ALA A 146 -8.40 -3.06 3.28
CA ALA A 146 -7.22 -2.65 4.03
C ALA A 146 -7.39 -2.96 5.52
N CYS A 147 -8.52 -2.58 6.10
CA CYS A 147 -8.85 -2.88 7.50
C CYS A 147 -8.97 -4.39 7.74
N PHE A 148 -9.63 -5.12 6.83
CA PHE A 148 -9.76 -6.57 6.91
C PHE A 148 -8.39 -7.25 6.88
N LEU A 149 -7.54 -6.90 5.92
CA LEU A 149 -6.20 -7.49 5.76
C LEU A 149 -5.33 -7.19 6.98
N LEU A 150 -5.42 -5.98 7.54
CA LEU A 150 -4.77 -5.65 8.81
C LEU A 150 -5.26 -6.55 9.95
N LEU A 151 -6.55 -6.92 10.05
CA LEU A 151 -7.03 -7.83 11.10
C LEU A 151 -6.34 -9.20 11.01
N PHE A 152 -6.23 -9.77 9.81
CA PHE A 152 -5.59 -11.06 9.60
C PHE A 152 -4.07 -10.97 9.79
N VAL A 153 -3.42 -9.98 9.19
CA VAL A 153 -1.97 -9.78 9.28
C VAL A 153 -1.56 -9.48 10.71
N PHE A 154 -2.24 -8.57 11.40
CA PHE A 154 -1.92 -8.18 12.76
C PHE A 154 -2.11 -9.34 13.75
N SER A 155 -3.24 -10.05 13.68
CA SER A 155 -3.52 -11.19 14.57
C SER A 155 -2.55 -12.33 14.34
N SER A 156 -2.36 -12.72 13.07
CA SER A 156 -1.51 -13.86 12.69
C SER A 156 -0.05 -13.59 13.01
N LEU A 157 0.46 -12.38 12.73
CA LEU A 157 1.85 -12.03 13.01
C LEU A 157 2.10 -11.76 14.49
N ARG A 158 1.14 -11.22 15.25
CA ARG A 158 1.29 -11.10 16.71
C ARG A 158 1.43 -12.49 17.35
N ARG A 159 0.66 -13.47 16.87
CA ARG A 159 0.74 -14.87 17.31
C ARG A 159 2.04 -15.53 16.84
N ALA A 160 2.42 -15.33 15.58
CA ALA A 160 3.65 -15.86 15.00
C ALA A 160 4.92 -15.19 15.51
N ARG A 161 4.87 -13.96 16.06
CA ARG A 161 6.05 -13.27 16.62
C ARG A 161 6.68 -14.05 17.76
N SER A 162 5.86 -14.71 18.59
CA SER A 162 6.38 -15.60 19.65
C SER A 162 7.19 -16.78 19.08
N TRP A 163 6.78 -17.30 17.92
CA TRP A 163 7.47 -18.38 17.20
C TRP A 163 8.64 -17.86 16.35
N LEU A 164 8.51 -16.70 15.72
CA LEU A 164 9.54 -16.09 14.86
C LEU A 164 10.70 -15.49 15.65
N GLN A 165 10.48 -15.03 16.89
CA GLN A 165 11.57 -14.66 17.80
C GLN A 165 12.44 -15.87 18.14
N ILE A 166 11.85 -17.07 18.26
CA ILE A 166 12.59 -18.31 18.50
C ILE A 166 13.44 -18.69 17.28
N PHE A 167 12.95 -18.44 16.06
CA PHE A 167 13.62 -18.92 14.85
C PHE A 167 14.54 -17.92 14.15
N PHE A 168 14.33 -16.60 14.24
CA PHE A 168 14.99 -15.70 13.25
C PHE A 168 15.44 -14.31 13.70
N LEU A 169 15.23 -13.84 14.94
CA LEU A 169 15.31 -12.38 15.21
C LEU A 169 16.11 -11.89 16.42
N ASP A 170 17.01 -12.71 16.99
CA ASP A 170 18.05 -12.23 17.94
C ASP A 170 19.50 -12.37 17.41
N ARG A 171 19.70 -12.84 16.18
CA ARG A 171 21.03 -12.88 15.54
C ARG A 171 20.96 -12.60 14.05
N VAL A 172 20.74 -11.33 13.64
CA VAL A 172 21.28 -10.66 12.43
C VAL A 172 20.97 -9.17 12.51
#